data_AF-A0A9E3JW26-F1
#
_entry.id   AF-A0A9E3JW26-F1
#
_cell.length_a   1.000
_cell.length_b   1.000
_cell.length_c   1.000
_cell.angle_alpha   90.00
_cell.angle_beta   90.00
_cell.angle_gamma   90.00
#
_symmetry.space_group_name_H-M   'P 1'
#
loop_
_entity.id
_entity.type
_entity.pdbx_description
1 polymer ?
#
loop_
_entity_poly.entity_id
_entity_poly.type
_entity_poly.pdbx_seq_one_letter_code
_entity_poly.pdbx_strand_id
1 'polypeptide(L)' 'DSVSDVVTLTPDQIKPAPDLGASVSGEYLRGLGTVGERMLILLDIDKLLGSEEMGLLAAAKSAA' A
#
# COMPACT_ATOMS: atom_id res chain seq x y z
N ASP A 1 7.66 9.37 -10.83
CA ASP A 1 8.04 8.87 -9.50
C ASP A 1 9.13 9.68 -8.88
N SER A 2 8.84 10.33 -7.76
CA SER A 2 9.86 10.95 -6.92
C SER A 2 9.58 10.54 -5.49
N VAL A 3 10.62 10.10 -4.78
CA VAL A 3 10.55 9.84 -3.35
C VAL A 3 10.52 11.19 -2.66
N SER A 4 9.47 11.48 -1.90
CA SER A 4 9.34 12.77 -1.21
C SER A 4 10.22 12.83 0.03
N ASP A 5 10.20 11.78 0.86
CA ASP A 5 10.98 11.69 2.09
C ASP A 5 11.07 10.22 2.54
N VAL A 6 12.14 9.87 3.27
CA VAL A 6 12.28 8.57 3.93
C VAL A 6 12.14 8.77 5.43
N VAL A 7 11.18 8.08 6.04
CA VAL A 7 10.91 8.16 7.48
C VAL A 7 10.88 6.78 8.10
N THR A 8 11.46 6.64 9.28
CA THR A 8 11.40 5.41 10.07
C THR A 8 10.21 5.48 11.01
N LEU A 9 9.40 4.42 11.05
CA LEU A 9 8.25 4.27 11.95
C LEU A 9 8.57 3.25 13.02
N THR A 10 8.22 3.56 14.27
CA THR A 10 8.20 2.56 15.35
C THR A 10 6.85 1.81 15.37
N PRO A 11 6.76 0.62 15.97
CA PRO A 11 5.51 -0.13 16.05
C PRO A 11 4.36 0.64 16.71
N ASP A 12 4.66 1.45 17.73
CA ASP A 12 3.66 2.26 18.45
C ASP A 12 3.08 3.40 17.61
N GLN A 13 3.78 3.79 16.55
CA GLN A 13 3.33 4.81 15.59
C GLN A 13 2.39 4.22 14.52
N ILE A 14 2.27 2.89 14.46
CA ILE A 14 1.43 2.19 13.49
C ILE A 14 0.11 1.83 14.15
N LYS A 15 -0.96 2.37 13.61
CA LYS A 15 -2.34 2.05 13.99
C LYS A 15 -2.95 1.10 12.96
N PRO A 16 -3.82 0.18 13.39
CA PRO A 16 -4.56 -0.67 12.46
C PRO A 16 -5.38 0.19 11.50
N ALA A 17 -5.55 -0.32 10.28
CA ALA A 17 -6.41 0.32 9.29
C ALA A 17 -7.83 0.47 9.86
N PRO A 18 -8.45 1.66 9.78
CA PRO A 18 -9.86 1.78 10.06
C PRO A 18 -10.65 0.98 9.03
N ASP A 19 -11.78 0.43 9.46
CA ASP A 19 -12.68 -0.33 8.59
C ASP A 19 -13.37 0.64 7.61
N LEU A 20 -12.67 0.96 6.51
CA LEU A 20 -13.09 1.97 5.53
C LEU A 20 -14.13 1.44 4.53
N GLY A 21 -14.71 0.27 4.77
CA GLY A 21 -15.60 -0.40 3.84
C GLY A 21 -14.85 -0.85 2.57
N ALA A 22 -15.49 -1.71 1.78
CA ALA A 22 -14.93 -2.41 0.62
C ALA A 22 -14.59 -1.51 -0.59
N SER A 23 -13.85 -0.43 -0.36
CA SER A 23 -13.21 0.38 -1.39
C SER A 23 -11.92 -0.34 -1.81
N VAL A 24 -11.51 -0.22 -3.08
CA VAL A 24 -10.24 -0.78 -3.63
C VAL A 24 -9.02 -0.44 -2.74
N SER A 25 -9.08 0.68 -2.04
CA SER A 25 -8.07 1.11 -1.07
C SER A 25 -7.89 0.15 0.12
N GLY A 26 -8.95 -0.54 0.55
CA GLY A 26 -8.91 -1.42 1.74
C GLY A 26 -8.10 -2.71 1.53
N GLU A 27 -8.03 -3.24 0.30
CA GLU A 27 -7.31 -4.47 0.00
C GLU A 27 -5.78 -4.32 0.14
N TYR A 28 -5.28 -3.12 -0.21
CA TYR A 28 -3.87 -2.75 -0.20
C TYR A 28 -3.47 -1.93 1.02
N LEU A 29 -4.42 -1.55 1.87
CA LEU A 29 -4.15 -0.77 3.08
C LEU A 29 -3.59 -1.67 4.18
N ARG A 30 -2.34 -1.41 4.55
CA ARG A 30 -1.69 -2.08 5.68
C ARG A 30 -2.08 -1.44 7.02
N GLY A 31 -2.25 -0.13 7.04
CA GLY A 31 -2.58 0.61 8.26
C GLY A 31 -2.36 2.11 8.15
N LEU A 32 -2.31 2.78 9.30
CA LEU A 32 -2.04 4.22 9.40
C LEU A 32 -0.79 4.46 10.24
N GLY A 33 0.18 5.20 9.72
CA GLY A 33 1.35 5.67 10.47
C GLY A 33 1.10 7.08 11.02
N THR A 34 1.63 7.40 12.20
CA THR A 34 1.64 8.77 12.73
C THR A 34 3.06 9.22 13.03
N VAL A 35 3.50 10.30 12.39
CA VAL A 35 4.82 10.92 12.61
C VAL A 35 4.64 12.37 13.00
N GLY A 36 4.90 12.68 14.28
CA GLY A 36 4.56 14.00 14.83
C GLY A 36 3.06 14.25 14.72
N GLU A 37 2.69 15.32 14.00
CA GLU A 37 1.29 15.70 13.74
C GLU A 37 0.77 15.21 12.36
N ARG A 38 1.58 14.44 11.63
CA ARG A 38 1.22 13.94 10.29
C ARG A 38 0.68 12.52 10.36
N MET A 39 -0.43 12.28 9.67
CA MET A 39 -0.97 10.94 9.43
C MET A 39 -0.54 10.46 8.06
N LEU A 40 -0.02 9.24 8.00
CA LEU A 40 0.48 8.56 6.82
C LEU A 40 -0.39 7.34 6.55
N ILE A 41 -0.77 7.14 5.29
CA ILE A 41 -1.43 5.91 4.84
C ILE A 41 -0.34 4.90 4.50
N LEU A 42 -0.37 3.73 5.13
CA LEU A 42 0.60 2.66 4.88
C LEU A 42 -0.01 1.67 3.89
N LEU A 43 0.58 1.57 2.71
CA LEU A 43 0.16 0.62 1.67
C LEU A 43 1.08 -0.60 1.65
N ASP A 44 0.51 -1.74 1.29
CA ASP A 44 1.22 -3.00 1.09
C ASP A 44 1.68 -3.11 -0.37
N ILE A 45 2.96 -2.84 -0.61
CA ILE A 45 3.55 -2.87 -1.95
C ILE A 45 3.59 -4.27 -2.55
N ASP A 46 3.71 -5.32 -1.72
CA ASP A 46 3.76 -6.70 -2.19
C ASP A 46 2.41 -7.10 -2.78
N LYS A 47 1.31 -6.66 -2.15
CA LYS A 47 -0.04 -6.85 -2.69
C LYS A 47 -0.31 -6.01 -3.92
N LEU A 48 0.17 -4.76 -3.96
CA LEU A 48 0.01 -3.88 -5.11
C LEU A 48 0.73 -4.42 -6.34
N LEU A 49 1.98 -4.85 -6.18
CA LEU A 49 2.76 -5.42 -7.27
C LEU A 49 2.28 -6.84 -7.62
N GLY A 50 1.85 -7.64 -6.64
CA GLY A 50 1.33 -8.98 -6.88
C GLY A 50 -0.03 -9.00 -7.60
N SER A 51 -0.89 -8.01 -7.36
CA SER A 51 -2.15 -7.87 -8.12
C SER A 51 -1.89 -7.38 -9.55
N GLU A 52 -0.93 -6.48 -9.74
CA GLU A 52 -0.48 -6.07 -11.07
C GLU A 52 0.28 -7.18 -11.81
N GLU A 53 1.04 -8.04 -11.13
CA GLU A 53 1.80 -9.13 -11.77
C GLU A 53 0.88 -10.19 -12.37
N MET A 54 -0.28 -10.47 -11.75
CA MET A 54 -1.29 -11.35 -12.35
C MET A 54 -2.01 -10.70 -13.55
N GLY A 55 -2.12 -9.37 -13.59
CA GLY A 55 -2.65 -8.62 -14.74
C GLY A 55 -1.64 -8.43 -15.89
N LEU A 56 -0.37 -8.20 -15.57
CA LEU A 56 0.74 -8.00 -16.51
C LEU A 56 1.21 -9.31 -17.13
N LEU A 57 1.25 -10.42 -16.36
CA LEU A 57 1.52 -11.75 -16.93
C LEU A 57 0.42 -12.19 -17.91
N ALA A 58 -0.84 -11.78 -17.70
CA ALA A 58 -1.92 -12.05 -18.65
C ALA A 58 -1.75 -11.25 -19.96
N ALA A 59 -1.34 -9.97 -19.87
CA ALA A 59 -1.08 -9.14 -21.05
C ALA A 59 0.16 -9.60 -21.84
N ALA A 60 1.22 -10.06 -21.15
CA ALA A 60 2.43 -10.54 -21.79
C ALA A 60 2.28 -11.93 -22.46
N LYS A 61 1.28 -12.72 -22.06
CA LYS A 61 1.04 -14.07 -22.60
C LYS A 61 0.09 -14.12 -23.82
N SER A 62 -0.51 -13.00 -24.22
CA SER A 62 -1.34 -12.92 -25.44
C SER A 62 -0.57 -12.44 -26.69
N ALA A 63 0.75 -12.28 -26.59
CA ALA A 63 1.61 -11.79 -27.67
C ALA A 63 2.63 -12.85 -28.17
N ALA A 64 2.42 -14.13 -27.88
CA ALA A 64 3.25 -15.25 -28.34
C ALA A 64 2.42 -16.29 -29.10
#